data_AF-A0A4Y3K7N1-F1
#
_entry.id   AF-A0A4Y3K7N1-F1
#
_cell.length_a   1.000
_cell.length_b   1.000
_cell.length_c   1.000
_cell.angle_alpha   90.00
_cell.angle_beta   90.00
_cell.angle_gamma   90.00
#
_symmetry.space_group_name_H-M   'P 1'
#
loop_
_entity.id
_entity.type
_entity.pdbx_description
1 polymer ?
#
loop_
_entity_poly.entity_id
_entity_poly.type
_entity_poly.pdbx_seq_one_letter_code
_entity_poly.pdbx_strand_id
1 'polypeptide(L)'
;MNLSAALTCPLCERPLDELLGETVCGVCVARLRGLLWGIPDEVSQERRVVEVRGARGDVVVRRRAVDGEVVVPGLASSLEAAARGELRFGDVGPVSRSADARLPLVPSAVFARDELVRVLAEQARAIAEVRAHPRPRRDLCALAEWLLGQLGWLAFNDDGPRRVQVLTEAVVMARAVIEHPHDDRAYRGRCAAVVDGEECTAPLYAKPTAPTATCRRCGAEHDVSTQRDRLLAEARERRVTATQAALALQGMGVPVMPSTVRSWVHRGALVAQGSARSTTGSRTPVYRLGDVEQLARRRAQDLARHAARFAGSRDA
;
A
#
# COMPACT_ATOMS: atom_id res chain seq x y z
N MET A 1 -27.26 -37.45 -24.24
CA MET A 1 -27.11 -35.99 -24.21
C MET A 1 -26.31 -35.64 -22.96
N ASN A 2 -24.98 -35.54 -23.10
CA ASN A 2 -24.14 -35.09 -22.00
C ASN A 2 -24.28 -33.57 -21.92
N LEU A 3 -24.89 -33.08 -20.86
CA LEU A 3 -24.82 -31.67 -20.49
C LEU A 3 -23.34 -31.38 -20.22
N SER A 4 -22.68 -30.67 -21.15
CA SER A 4 -21.37 -30.09 -20.90
C SER A 4 -21.51 -29.22 -19.66
N ALA A 5 -20.78 -29.56 -18.59
CA ALA A 5 -20.78 -28.73 -17.39
C ALA A 5 -20.20 -27.38 -17.80
N ALA A 6 -21.04 -26.33 -17.75
CA ALA A 6 -20.62 -24.99 -18.15
C ALA A 6 -19.34 -24.60 -17.42
N LEU A 7 -18.27 -24.32 -18.17
CA LEU A 7 -17.02 -23.86 -17.57
C LEU A 7 -17.27 -22.54 -16.84
N THR A 8 -16.90 -22.48 -15.56
CA THR A 8 -17.06 -21.29 -14.72
C THR A 8 -15.71 -20.66 -14.42
N CYS A 9 -15.72 -19.34 -14.29
CA CYS A 9 -14.56 -18.54 -13.95
C CYS A 9 -14.12 -18.88 -12.52
N PRO A 10 -12.88 -19.37 -12.30
CA PRO A 10 -12.41 -19.78 -10.97
C PRO A 10 -12.31 -18.61 -9.97
N LEU A 11 -12.40 -17.37 -10.44
CA LEU A 11 -12.31 -16.17 -9.59
C LEU A 11 -13.65 -15.65 -9.10
N CYS A 12 -14.77 -16.03 -9.73
CA CYS A 12 -16.08 -15.45 -9.43
C CYS A 12 -17.29 -16.31 -9.82
N GLU A 13 -17.07 -17.55 -10.25
CA GLU A 13 -18.08 -18.56 -10.61
C GLU A 13 -19.01 -18.19 -11.77
N ARG A 14 -18.77 -17.06 -12.44
CA ARG A 14 -19.53 -16.67 -13.64
C ARG A 14 -19.23 -17.59 -14.82
N PRO A 15 -20.18 -17.83 -15.72
CA PRO A 15 -19.94 -18.63 -16.92
C PRO A 15 -18.84 -18.00 -17.78
N LEU A 16 -17.97 -18.85 -18.32
CA LEU A 16 -16.95 -18.50 -19.31
C LEU A 16 -17.52 -18.70 -20.72
N ASP A 17 -17.01 -17.95 -21.69
CA ASP A 17 -17.31 -18.21 -23.09
C ASP A 17 -16.48 -19.41 -23.59
N GLU A 18 -17.10 -20.59 -23.61
CA GLU A 18 -16.49 -21.84 -24.07
C GLU A 18 -16.05 -21.78 -25.54
N LEU A 19 -16.75 -21.00 -26.38
CA LEU A 19 -16.41 -20.87 -27.80
C LEU A 19 -15.15 -20.06 -28.02
N LEU A 20 -14.83 -19.14 -27.10
CA LEU A 20 -13.64 -18.31 -27.15
C LEU A 20 -12.45 -18.89 -26.38
N GLY A 21 -12.64 -19.98 -25.63
CA GLY A 21 -11.59 -20.58 -24.81
C GLY A 21 -11.16 -19.67 -23.66
N GLU A 22 -12.09 -18.88 -23.10
CA GLU A 22 -11.79 -18.02 -21.96
C GLU A 22 -11.39 -18.86 -20.74
N THR A 23 -10.36 -18.41 -20.03
CA THR A 23 -9.95 -18.94 -18.72
C THR A 23 -10.34 -17.99 -17.58
N VAL A 24 -10.59 -16.71 -17.90
CA VAL A 24 -11.04 -15.67 -16.97
C VAL A 24 -12.15 -14.86 -17.60
N CYS A 25 -13.29 -14.69 -16.90
CA CYS A 25 -14.41 -13.93 -17.45
C CYS A 25 -14.07 -12.44 -17.63
N GLY A 26 -14.74 -11.80 -18.60
CA GLY A 26 -14.58 -10.36 -18.89
C GLY A 26 -14.81 -9.42 -17.69
N VAL A 27 -15.58 -9.84 -16.68
CA VAL A 27 -15.84 -9.05 -15.46
C VAL A 27 -14.60 -8.98 -14.56
N CYS A 28 -13.92 -10.10 -14.35
CA CYS A 28 -12.68 -10.14 -13.58
C CYS A 28 -11.56 -9.37 -14.28
N VAL A 29 -11.47 -9.49 -15.61
CA VAL A 29 -10.53 -8.72 -16.43
C VAL A 29 -10.84 -7.22 -16.38
N ALA A 30 -12.12 -6.82 -16.48
CA ALA A 30 -12.54 -5.43 -16.38
C ALA A 30 -12.27 -4.84 -14.99
N ARG A 31 -12.45 -5.62 -13.92
CA ARG A 31 -12.08 -5.21 -12.56
C ARG A 31 -10.59 -4.94 -12.45
N LEU A 32 -9.75 -5.87 -12.92
CA LEU A 32 -8.30 -5.67 -12.92
C LEU A 32 -7.90 -4.47 -13.79
N ARG A 33 -8.54 -4.26 -14.93
CA ARG A 33 -8.34 -3.07 -15.77
C ARG A 33 -8.57 -1.78 -14.99
N GLY A 34 -9.70 -1.65 -14.31
CA GLY A 34 -10.01 -0.47 -13.50
C GLY A 34 -8.98 -0.25 -12.37
N LEU A 35 -8.53 -1.32 -11.73
CA LEU A 35 -7.50 -1.27 -10.69
C LEU A 35 -6.14 -0.79 -11.22
N LEU A 36 -5.67 -1.36 -12.34
CA LEU A 36 -4.39 -0.97 -12.95
C LEU A 36 -4.44 0.44 -13.53
N TRP A 37 -5.58 0.84 -14.12
CA TRP A 37 -5.77 2.19 -14.64
C TRP A 37 -5.69 3.24 -13.52
N GLY A 38 -6.24 2.97 -12.34
CA GLY A 38 -6.13 3.85 -11.18
C GLY A 38 -4.74 3.92 -10.51
N ILE A 39 -3.70 3.30 -11.07
CA ILE A 39 -2.32 3.37 -10.55
C ILE A 39 -1.60 4.64 -11.02
N PRO A 40 -1.41 4.87 -12.34
CA PRO A 40 -0.78 6.07 -12.85
C PRO A 40 -1.68 7.31 -12.72
N ASP A 41 -3.00 7.11 -12.77
CA ASP A 41 -3.90 8.18 -13.19
C ASP A 41 -4.14 9.23 -12.10
N GLU A 42 -3.67 10.45 -12.37
CA GLU A 42 -4.18 11.68 -11.79
C GLU A 42 -5.57 11.94 -12.38
N VAL A 43 -6.59 11.28 -11.85
CA VAL A 43 -7.95 11.43 -12.36
C VAL A 43 -8.44 12.84 -11.98
N SER A 44 -8.47 13.77 -12.92
CA SER A 44 -9.30 14.98 -12.82
C SER A 44 -10.76 14.54 -12.85
N GLN A 45 -11.39 14.38 -11.69
CA GLN A 45 -12.82 14.06 -11.64
C GLN A 45 -13.62 15.33 -11.94
N GLU A 46 -13.98 15.55 -13.20
CA GLU A 46 -15.06 16.49 -13.52
C GLU A 46 -16.38 15.98 -12.92
N ARG A 47 -16.86 16.62 -11.85
CA ARG A 47 -18.25 16.47 -11.40
C ARG A 47 -18.96 17.82 -11.25
N ARG A 48 -19.90 18.00 -12.18
CA ARG A 48 -21.16 18.77 -12.19
C ARG A 48 -21.37 19.88 -11.14
N VAL A 49 -21.59 21.09 -11.66
CA VAL A 49 -22.32 22.17 -10.99
C VAL A 49 -23.72 21.69 -10.62
N VAL A 50 -24.08 21.76 -9.34
CA VAL A 50 -25.46 21.56 -8.87
C VAL A 50 -26.14 22.93 -8.82
N GLU A 51 -27.12 23.16 -9.72
CA GLU A 51 -28.04 24.29 -9.58
C GLU A 51 -29.07 23.96 -8.51
N VAL A 52 -29.04 24.69 -7.39
CA VAL A 52 -30.14 24.66 -6.42
C VAL A 52 -31.12 25.76 -6.80
N ARG A 53 -32.30 25.35 -7.29
CA ARG A 53 -33.42 26.27 -7.57
C ARG A 53 -34.28 26.46 -6.33
N GLY A 54 -34.69 27.69 -6.08
CA GLY A 54 -35.69 27.98 -5.05
C GLY A 54 -37.07 27.43 -5.44
N ALA A 55 -38.00 27.37 -4.48
CA ALA A 55 -39.36 26.87 -4.69
C ALA A 55 -40.19 27.66 -5.72
N ARG A 56 -39.72 28.83 -6.20
CA ARG A 56 -40.36 29.64 -7.25
C ARG A 56 -39.61 29.61 -8.59
N GLY A 57 -38.61 28.72 -8.74
CA GLY A 57 -37.90 28.47 -10.00
C GLY A 57 -36.72 29.41 -10.29
N ASP A 58 -36.47 30.39 -9.43
CA ASP A 58 -35.35 31.31 -9.47
C ASP A 58 -34.05 30.68 -8.94
N VAL A 59 -32.93 30.98 -9.62
CA VAL A 59 -31.58 30.51 -9.25
C VAL A 59 -31.07 31.39 -8.10
N VAL A 60 -31.11 30.86 -6.87
CA VAL A 60 -30.84 31.68 -5.67
C VAL A 60 -29.34 31.76 -5.33
N VAL A 61 -28.54 30.73 -5.66
CA VAL A 61 -27.09 30.76 -5.44
C VAL A 61 -26.35 29.88 -6.45
N ARG A 62 -25.40 30.45 -7.21
CA ARG A 62 -24.31 29.67 -7.80
C ARG A 62 -23.24 29.47 -6.73
N ARG A 63 -23.25 28.35 -6.01
CA ARG A 63 -22.14 28.04 -5.10
C ARG A 63 -20.95 27.58 -5.93
N ARG A 64 -19.77 28.15 -5.69
CA ARG A 64 -18.50 27.49 -6.04
C ARG A 64 -18.47 26.18 -5.25
N ALA A 65 -18.28 25.04 -5.93
CA ALA A 65 -17.70 23.89 -5.26
C ALA A 65 -16.38 24.37 -4.65
N VAL A 66 -16.15 24.07 -3.37
CA VAL A 66 -14.82 24.26 -2.79
C VAL A 66 -13.91 23.33 -3.61
N ASP A 67 -13.09 23.97 -4.46
CA ASP A 67 -12.14 23.43 -5.43
C ASP A 67 -12.71 22.64 -6.62
N GLY A 68 -12.78 23.33 -7.77
CA GLY A 68 -12.88 22.70 -9.10
C GLY A 68 -11.60 21.94 -9.44
N GLU A 69 -11.74 20.86 -10.20
CA GLU A 69 -10.71 19.84 -10.46
C GLU A 69 -10.08 19.29 -9.17
N VAL A 70 -10.81 18.43 -8.46
CA VAL A 70 -10.13 17.48 -7.59
C VAL A 70 -9.44 16.47 -8.51
N VAL A 71 -8.19 16.75 -8.85
CA VAL A 71 -7.24 15.73 -9.31
C VAL A 71 -7.09 14.78 -8.13
N VAL A 72 -7.76 13.63 -8.21
CA VAL A 72 -7.54 12.56 -7.24
C VAL A 72 -6.21 11.92 -7.64
N PRO A 73 -5.14 12.06 -6.84
CA PRO A 73 -3.85 11.49 -7.21
C PRO A 73 -3.99 9.97 -7.37
N GLY A 74 -3.39 9.44 -8.44
CA GLY A 74 -3.33 8.00 -8.68
C GLY A 74 -2.71 7.26 -7.51
N LEU A 75 -2.91 5.94 -7.45
CA LEU A 75 -2.40 5.13 -6.34
C LEU A 75 -0.89 5.29 -6.15
N ALA A 76 -0.12 5.42 -7.24
CA ALA A 76 1.33 5.63 -7.17
C ALA A 76 1.68 6.93 -6.45
N SER A 77 1.09 8.06 -6.87
CA SER A 77 1.31 9.38 -6.26
C SER A 77 0.83 9.42 -4.81
N SER A 78 -0.32 8.81 -4.53
CA SER A 78 -0.88 8.70 -3.18
C SER A 78 0.03 7.91 -2.23
N LEU A 79 0.59 6.79 -2.69
CA LEU A 79 1.51 5.97 -1.88
C LEU A 79 2.82 6.72 -1.62
N GLU A 80 3.30 7.50 -2.60
CA GLU A 80 4.49 8.32 -2.43
C GLU A 80 4.27 9.48 -1.46
N ALA A 81 3.14 10.20 -1.58
CA ALA A 81 2.77 11.25 -0.64
C ALA A 81 2.63 10.67 0.79
N ALA A 82 2.00 9.50 0.93
CA ALA A 82 1.88 8.79 2.19
C ALA A 82 3.26 8.40 2.75
N ALA A 83 4.16 7.87 1.90
CA ALA A 83 5.52 7.49 2.26
C ALA A 83 6.42 8.69 2.64
N ARG A 84 6.10 9.90 2.18
CA ARG A 84 6.78 11.15 2.57
C ARG A 84 6.15 11.80 3.80
N GLY A 85 5.01 11.30 4.28
CA GLY A 85 4.24 11.91 5.37
C GLY A 85 3.50 13.19 4.95
N GLU A 86 3.29 13.38 3.65
CA GLU A 86 2.64 14.56 3.07
C GLU A 86 1.11 14.46 3.12
N LEU A 87 0.55 13.26 3.31
CA LEU A 87 -0.89 13.09 3.44
C LEU A 87 -1.40 13.68 4.77
N ARG A 88 -2.30 14.66 4.65
CA ARG A 88 -3.10 15.21 5.75
C ARG A 88 -4.53 14.71 5.61
N PHE A 89 -5.01 13.95 6.60
CA PHE A 89 -6.42 13.60 6.71
C PHE A 89 -7.12 14.67 7.56
N GLY A 90 -8.13 15.36 7.01
CA GLY A 90 -9.03 16.25 7.78
C GLY A 90 -10.05 15.43 8.60
N ASP A 91 -10.66 15.92 9.70
CA ASP A 91 -10.92 17.30 10.09
C ASP A 91 -10.35 17.71 11.47
N VAL A 92 -10.27 19.03 11.66
CA VAL A 92 -9.70 19.76 12.80
C VAL A 92 -10.60 19.64 14.03
N GLY A 93 -10.30 18.71 14.93
CA GLY A 93 -10.92 18.58 16.25
C GLY A 93 -9.89 18.18 17.32
N PRO A 94 -10.13 18.43 18.63
CA PRO A 94 -9.15 18.18 19.67
C PRO A 94 -8.86 16.68 19.81
N VAL A 95 -7.76 16.29 19.18
CA VAL A 95 -6.86 15.15 19.39
C VAL A 95 -7.30 14.16 20.48
N SER A 96 -7.87 13.02 20.06
CA SER A 96 -7.62 11.78 20.81
C SER A 96 -6.28 11.21 20.35
N ARG A 97 -5.31 11.29 21.25
CA ARG A 97 -3.95 10.78 21.06
C ARG A 97 -4.03 9.27 21.10
N SER A 98 -3.90 8.62 19.96
CA SER A 98 -3.30 7.30 19.96
C SER A 98 -2.34 7.22 18.79
N ALA A 99 -1.05 7.23 19.10
CA ALA A 99 0.01 6.86 18.18
C ALA A 99 -0.18 5.45 17.59
N ASP A 100 -1.12 4.67 18.13
CA ASP A 100 -1.56 3.35 17.67
C ASP A 100 -2.71 3.39 16.64
N ALA A 101 -3.43 4.53 16.56
CA ALA A 101 -4.60 4.71 15.70
C ALA A 101 -4.28 4.86 14.23
N ARG A 102 -3.03 5.13 13.96
CA ARG A 102 -2.46 5.09 12.63
C ARG A 102 -1.31 4.14 12.79
N LEU A 103 -1.48 2.87 12.39
CA LEU A 103 -0.29 2.10 12.04
C LEU A 103 0.50 3.04 11.13
N PRO A 104 1.77 3.34 11.43
CA PRO A 104 2.31 4.60 11.00
C PRO A 104 2.22 4.66 9.47
N LEU A 105 1.41 5.62 8.99
CA LEU A 105 0.95 5.66 7.60
C LEU A 105 2.13 5.59 6.64
N VAL A 106 3.22 6.26 7.03
CA VAL A 106 4.47 6.30 6.29
C VAL A 106 5.07 4.90 6.10
N PRO A 107 5.42 4.12 7.13
CA PRO A 107 5.95 2.78 6.94
C PRO A 107 4.98 1.88 6.18
N SER A 108 3.68 1.88 6.52
CA SER A 108 2.68 1.09 5.80
C SER A 108 2.64 1.41 4.31
N ALA A 109 2.71 2.70 3.95
CA ALA A 109 2.71 3.14 2.56
C ALA A 109 4.01 2.83 1.82
N VAL A 110 5.16 2.96 2.50
CA VAL A 110 6.44 2.49 1.95
C VAL A 110 6.36 1.00 1.64
N PHE A 111 5.82 0.19 2.56
CA PHE A 111 5.68 -1.25 2.37
C PHE A 111 4.71 -1.61 1.25
N ALA A 112 3.52 -1.02 1.24
CA ALA A 112 2.54 -1.22 0.19
C ALA A 112 3.10 -0.86 -1.19
N ARG A 113 3.83 0.26 -1.29
CA ARG A 113 4.46 0.69 -2.55
C ARG A 113 5.49 -0.32 -3.03
N ASP A 114 6.44 -0.67 -2.17
CA ASP A 114 7.54 -1.58 -2.55
C ASP A 114 7.02 -2.98 -2.89
N GLU A 115 6.02 -3.45 -2.15
CA GLU A 115 5.38 -4.73 -2.41
C GLU A 115 4.59 -4.72 -3.72
N LEU A 116 3.85 -3.65 -4.00
CA LEU A 116 3.16 -3.49 -5.27
C LEU A 116 4.14 -3.47 -6.44
N VAL A 117 5.23 -2.69 -6.36
CA VAL A 117 6.29 -2.70 -7.38
C VAL A 117 6.86 -4.10 -7.56
N ARG A 118 7.13 -4.81 -6.46
CA ARG A 118 7.69 -6.17 -6.50
C ARG A 118 6.78 -7.13 -7.26
N VAL A 119 5.49 -7.18 -6.90
CA VAL A 119 4.51 -8.07 -7.51
C VAL A 119 4.27 -7.72 -8.98
N LEU A 120 4.02 -6.45 -9.30
CA LEU A 120 3.77 -6.04 -10.69
C LEU A 120 5.00 -6.33 -11.58
N ALA A 121 6.22 -6.07 -11.10
CA ALA A 121 7.44 -6.36 -11.86
C ALA A 121 7.68 -7.86 -12.05
N GLU A 122 7.35 -8.68 -11.06
CA GLU A 122 7.46 -10.13 -11.14
C GLU A 122 6.48 -10.69 -12.19
N GLN A 123 5.22 -10.26 -12.14
CA GLN A 123 4.22 -10.66 -13.11
C GLN A 123 4.55 -10.16 -14.52
N ALA A 124 4.96 -8.89 -14.66
CA ALA A 124 5.36 -8.33 -15.94
C ALA A 124 6.55 -9.07 -16.55
N ARG A 125 7.57 -9.42 -15.74
CA ARG A 125 8.71 -10.23 -16.20
C ARG A 125 8.27 -11.58 -16.75
N ALA A 126 7.44 -12.30 -16.01
CA ALA A 126 6.99 -13.63 -16.40
C ALA A 126 6.15 -13.60 -17.69
N ILE A 127 5.26 -12.61 -17.85
CA ILE A 127 4.48 -12.45 -19.08
C ILE A 127 5.40 -12.04 -20.25
N ALA A 128 6.34 -11.12 -20.01
CA ALA A 128 7.28 -10.67 -21.04
C ALA A 128 8.15 -11.81 -21.58
N GLU A 129 8.56 -12.73 -20.71
CA GLU A 129 9.34 -13.91 -21.07
C GLU A 129 8.53 -14.89 -21.94
N VAL A 130 7.30 -15.22 -21.54
CA VAL A 130 6.42 -16.12 -22.30
C VAL A 130 6.03 -15.50 -23.66
N ARG A 131 5.82 -14.18 -23.72
CA ARG A 131 5.36 -13.49 -24.93
C ARG A 131 6.49 -12.89 -25.78
N ALA A 132 7.76 -13.11 -25.40
CA ALA A 132 8.93 -12.48 -26.01
C ALA A 132 8.82 -10.94 -26.16
N HIS A 133 8.17 -10.28 -25.20
CA HIS A 133 8.07 -8.82 -25.16
C HIS A 133 9.25 -8.19 -24.41
N PRO A 134 9.67 -6.97 -24.75
CA PRO A 134 10.58 -6.19 -23.92
C PRO A 134 10.01 -5.98 -22.51
N ARG A 135 10.89 -6.08 -21.50
CA ARG A 135 10.50 -5.87 -20.11
C ARG A 135 10.24 -4.37 -19.86
N PRO A 136 9.13 -4.00 -19.20
CA PRO A 136 8.88 -2.61 -18.83
C PRO A 136 9.87 -2.12 -17.76
N ARG A 137 9.95 -0.80 -17.64
CA ARG A 137 10.70 -0.15 -16.56
C ARG A 137 10.08 -0.51 -15.20
N ARG A 138 10.93 -0.63 -14.17
CA ARG A 138 10.55 -1.11 -12.83
C ARG A 138 10.05 0.02 -11.93
N ASP A 139 8.97 0.66 -12.32
CA ASP A 139 8.23 1.68 -11.58
C ASP A 139 6.72 1.48 -11.75
N LEU A 140 5.92 1.95 -10.79
CA LEU A 140 4.49 1.62 -10.73
C LEU A 140 3.72 2.02 -12.00
N CYS A 141 3.94 3.22 -12.52
CA CYS A 141 3.21 3.70 -13.69
C CYS A 141 3.55 2.88 -14.93
N ALA A 142 4.85 2.71 -15.25
CA ALA A 142 5.26 1.93 -16.42
C ALA A 142 4.83 0.45 -16.32
N LEU A 143 4.87 -0.14 -15.12
CA LEU A 143 4.41 -1.50 -14.88
C LEU A 143 2.90 -1.64 -15.11
N ALA A 144 2.11 -0.71 -14.56
CA ALA A 144 0.66 -0.71 -14.69
C ALA A 144 0.22 -0.52 -16.15
N GLU A 145 0.79 0.47 -16.84
CA GLU A 145 0.56 0.74 -18.28
C GLU A 145 0.89 -0.49 -19.14
N TRP A 146 2.04 -1.13 -18.89
CA TRP A 146 2.44 -2.31 -19.64
C TRP A 146 1.50 -3.50 -19.39
N LEU A 147 1.10 -3.73 -18.14
CA LEU A 147 0.19 -4.80 -17.75
C LEU A 147 -1.23 -4.61 -18.29
N LEU A 148 -1.70 -3.37 -18.44
CA LEU A 148 -2.98 -3.05 -19.10
C LEU A 148 -3.01 -3.61 -20.54
N GLY A 149 -1.90 -3.52 -21.26
CA GLY A 149 -1.75 -4.08 -22.61
C GLY A 149 -1.75 -5.62 -22.65
N GLN A 150 -1.60 -6.30 -21.50
CA GLN A 150 -1.57 -7.77 -21.43
C GLN A 150 -2.91 -8.40 -21.05
N LEU A 151 -3.90 -7.60 -20.66
CA LEU A 151 -5.17 -8.11 -20.11
C LEU A 151 -5.93 -9.01 -21.08
N GLY A 152 -5.89 -8.70 -22.38
CA GLY A 152 -6.50 -9.54 -23.40
C GLY A 152 -5.87 -10.94 -23.44
N TRP A 153 -4.54 -11.03 -23.34
CA TRP A 153 -3.83 -12.32 -23.32
C TRP A 153 -4.08 -13.10 -22.02
N LEU A 154 -4.14 -12.42 -20.88
CA LEU A 154 -4.44 -13.05 -19.59
C LEU A 154 -5.82 -13.71 -19.55
N ALA A 155 -6.79 -13.23 -20.33
CA ALA A 155 -8.13 -13.81 -20.37
C ALA A 155 -8.17 -15.23 -20.97
N PHE A 156 -7.18 -15.58 -21.81
CA PHE A 156 -7.15 -16.83 -22.58
C PHE A 156 -5.96 -17.74 -22.22
N ASN A 157 -5.14 -17.35 -21.26
CA ASN A 157 -3.96 -18.12 -20.88
C ASN A 157 -4.28 -19.01 -19.67
N ASP A 158 -3.82 -20.26 -19.65
CA ASP A 158 -4.10 -21.22 -18.58
C ASP A 158 -3.73 -20.72 -17.17
N ASP A 159 -2.64 -19.98 -17.07
CA ASP A 159 -2.16 -19.35 -15.82
C ASP A 159 -2.81 -17.97 -15.55
N GLY A 160 -3.74 -17.56 -16.40
CA GLY A 160 -4.48 -16.31 -16.38
C GLY A 160 -5.23 -16.07 -15.06
N PRO A 161 -6.05 -17.02 -14.58
CA PRO A 161 -6.75 -16.90 -13.31
C PRO A 161 -5.86 -16.50 -12.14
N ARG A 162 -4.78 -17.27 -11.93
CA ARG A 162 -3.83 -17.05 -10.84
C ARG A 162 -3.17 -15.67 -10.95
N ARG A 163 -2.80 -15.26 -12.16
CA ARG A 163 -2.18 -13.94 -12.39
C ARG A 163 -3.15 -12.80 -12.14
N VAL A 164 -4.39 -12.91 -12.62
CA VAL A 164 -5.43 -11.90 -12.39
C VAL A 164 -5.72 -11.75 -10.90
N GLN A 165 -5.77 -12.86 -10.16
CA GLN A 165 -5.92 -12.84 -8.70
C GLN A 165 -4.75 -12.12 -8.03
N VAL A 166 -3.51 -12.55 -8.27
CA VAL A 166 -2.31 -11.97 -7.65
C VAL A 166 -2.20 -10.47 -7.92
N LEU A 167 -2.47 -10.04 -9.16
CA LEU A 167 -2.45 -8.62 -9.53
C LEU A 167 -3.57 -7.84 -8.83
N THR A 168 -4.79 -8.38 -8.83
CA THR A 168 -5.95 -7.76 -8.17
C THR A 168 -5.70 -7.57 -6.68
N GLU A 169 -5.23 -8.61 -6.01
CA GLU A 169 -4.93 -8.59 -4.58
C GLU A 169 -3.84 -7.56 -4.28
N ALA A 170 -2.73 -7.55 -5.01
CA ALA A 170 -1.66 -6.59 -4.77
C ALA A 170 -2.12 -5.13 -4.86
N VAL A 171 -2.93 -4.79 -5.86
CA VAL A 171 -3.45 -3.41 -6.01
C VAL A 171 -4.45 -3.07 -4.91
N VAL A 172 -5.36 -3.99 -4.58
CA VAL A 172 -6.34 -3.79 -3.49
C VAL A 172 -5.63 -3.59 -2.15
N MET A 173 -4.60 -4.38 -1.85
CA MET A 173 -3.84 -4.26 -0.60
C MET A 173 -3.05 -2.97 -0.53
N ALA A 174 -2.46 -2.52 -1.63
CA ALA A 174 -1.74 -1.26 -1.66
C ALA A 174 -2.69 -0.06 -1.51
N ARG A 175 -3.87 -0.13 -2.14
CA ARG A 175 -4.94 0.86 -2.04
C ARG A 175 -5.52 0.97 -0.63
N ALA A 176 -5.73 -0.17 0.03
CA ALA A 176 -6.20 -0.28 1.42
C ALA A 176 -5.33 0.49 2.44
N VAL A 177 -4.05 0.71 2.15
CA VAL A 177 -3.16 1.47 3.05
C VAL A 177 -3.49 2.96 3.06
N ILE A 178 -3.96 3.50 1.94
CA ILE A 178 -4.32 4.92 1.78
C ILE A 178 -5.80 5.15 2.02
N GLU A 179 -6.62 4.19 1.60
CA GLU A 179 -8.05 4.20 1.84
C GLU A 179 -8.31 3.94 3.31
N HIS A 180 -8.36 5.03 4.07
CA HIS A 180 -9.01 5.01 5.37
C HIS A 180 -10.51 4.88 5.11
N PRO A 181 -11.21 3.90 5.69
CA PRO A 181 -12.63 4.07 5.88
C PRO A 181 -12.83 5.40 6.63
N HIS A 182 -13.93 6.13 6.42
CA HIS A 182 -14.22 7.38 7.15
C HIS A 182 -14.46 7.17 8.68
N ASP A 183 -13.98 6.04 9.23
CA ASP A 183 -14.08 5.67 10.63
C ASP A 183 -12.70 5.62 11.30
N ASP A 184 -12.68 5.29 12.58
CA ASP A 184 -11.50 5.27 13.44
C ASP A 184 -10.63 4.01 13.28
N ARG A 185 -10.84 3.18 12.25
CA ARG A 185 -10.15 1.89 12.09
C ARG A 185 -8.87 2.01 11.28
N ALA A 186 -7.82 1.41 11.80
CA ALA A 186 -6.55 1.30 11.14
C ALA A 186 -6.43 -0.03 10.39
N TYR A 187 -5.71 0.00 9.27
CA TYR A 187 -5.27 -1.21 8.59
C TYR A 187 -4.39 -2.08 9.50
N ARG A 188 -4.62 -3.40 9.49
CA ARG A 188 -3.99 -4.42 10.32
C ARG A 188 -3.42 -5.59 9.51
N GLY A 189 -3.07 -5.35 8.25
CA GLY A 189 -2.47 -6.37 7.40
C GLY A 189 -3.51 -7.15 6.60
N ARG A 190 -3.11 -8.32 6.11
CA ARG A 190 -4.01 -9.25 5.41
C ARG A 190 -4.53 -10.29 6.39
N CYS A 191 -5.73 -10.77 6.14
CA CYS A 191 -6.18 -12.04 6.68
C CYS A 191 -5.17 -13.13 6.26
N ALA A 192 -5.07 -14.15 7.10
CA ALA A 192 -4.25 -15.34 6.85
C ALA A 192 -5.00 -16.60 7.30
N ALA A 193 -6.33 -16.50 7.42
CA ALA A 193 -7.17 -17.64 7.80
C ALA A 193 -7.32 -18.57 6.60
N VAL A 194 -7.20 -19.87 6.82
CA VAL A 194 -7.47 -20.88 5.80
C VAL A 194 -8.96 -21.22 5.83
N VAL A 195 -9.64 -20.99 4.71
CA VAL A 195 -11.08 -21.24 4.53
C VAL A 195 -11.25 -22.09 3.29
N ASP A 196 -11.92 -23.23 3.43
CA ASP A 196 -12.13 -24.20 2.35
C ASP A 196 -10.84 -24.62 1.62
N GLY A 197 -9.72 -24.66 2.37
CA GLY A 197 -8.40 -25.01 1.85
C GLY A 197 -7.60 -23.86 1.23
N GLU A 198 -8.16 -22.65 1.17
CA GLU A 198 -7.50 -21.46 0.62
C GLU A 198 -7.19 -20.40 1.69
N GLU A 199 -6.04 -19.72 1.59
CA GLU A 199 -5.71 -18.59 2.46
C GLU A 199 -6.54 -17.36 2.08
N CYS A 200 -7.37 -16.86 3.00
CA CYS A 200 -8.07 -15.59 2.82
C CYS A 200 -7.07 -14.44 2.90
N THR A 201 -6.96 -13.63 1.85
CA THR A 201 -6.00 -12.51 1.73
C THR A 201 -6.63 -11.12 1.95
N ALA A 202 -7.89 -11.07 2.42
CA ALA A 202 -8.63 -9.81 2.52
C ALA A 202 -7.99 -8.82 3.52
N PRO A 203 -8.07 -7.49 3.28
CA PRO A 203 -7.51 -6.50 4.19
C PRO A 203 -8.25 -6.49 5.53
N LEU A 204 -7.49 -6.48 6.63
CA LEU A 204 -7.99 -6.37 7.99
C LEU A 204 -7.97 -4.92 8.44
N TYR A 205 -9.05 -4.51 9.12
CA TYR A 205 -9.16 -3.21 9.75
C TYR A 205 -9.68 -3.39 11.16
N ALA A 206 -9.05 -2.71 12.12
CA ALA A 206 -9.50 -2.72 13.51
C ALA A 206 -9.36 -1.35 14.14
N LYS A 207 -10.17 -1.09 15.16
CA LYS A 207 -9.97 0.09 16.00
C LYS A 207 -8.60 0.00 16.68
N PRO A 208 -7.99 1.13 17.05
CA PRO A 208 -6.65 1.16 17.60
C PRO A 208 -6.55 0.39 18.92
N THR A 209 -7.61 0.46 19.71
CA THR A 209 -7.74 -0.16 21.03
C THR A 209 -8.45 -1.52 20.99
N ALA A 210 -8.87 -2.00 19.81
CA ALA A 210 -9.52 -3.29 19.71
C ALA A 210 -8.48 -4.42 19.90
N PRO A 211 -8.75 -5.41 20.77
CA PRO A 211 -7.86 -6.57 20.92
C PRO A 211 -7.93 -7.50 19.70
N THR A 212 -9.07 -7.53 19.00
CA THR A 212 -9.31 -8.42 17.86
C THR A 212 -9.77 -7.66 16.62
N ALA A 213 -9.44 -8.20 15.44
CA ALA A 213 -9.86 -7.74 14.13
C ALA A 213 -10.65 -8.86 13.43
N THR A 214 -11.91 -8.61 13.10
CA THR A 214 -12.73 -9.58 12.35
C THR A 214 -12.61 -9.33 10.85
N CYS A 215 -12.23 -10.35 10.09
CA CYS A 215 -12.19 -10.27 8.64
C CYS A 215 -13.60 -10.13 8.06
N ARG A 216 -13.86 -9.07 7.28
CA ARG A 216 -15.18 -8.87 6.65
C ARG A 216 -15.48 -9.85 5.51
N ARG A 217 -14.47 -10.55 4.98
CA ARG A 217 -14.64 -11.53 3.90
C ARG A 217 -15.01 -12.90 4.44
N CYS A 218 -14.21 -13.42 5.39
CA CYS A 218 -14.37 -14.78 5.88
C CYS A 218 -14.84 -14.90 7.33
N GLY A 219 -15.00 -13.79 8.05
CA GLY A 219 -15.42 -13.79 9.45
C GLY A 219 -14.35 -14.19 10.47
N ALA A 220 -13.16 -14.62 10.03
CA ALA A 220 -12.09 -15.03 10.95
C ALA A 220 -11.63 -13.87 11.86
N GLU A 221 -11.40 -14.17 13.13
CA GLU A 221 -10.87 -13.23 14.10
C GLU A 221 -9.34 -13.33 14.19
N HIS A 222 -8.70 -12.17 14.28
CA HIS A 222 -7.25 -12.06 14.41
C HIS A 222 -6.88 -11.19 15.61
N ASP A 223 -5.92 -11.63 16.40
CA ASP A 223 -5.34 -10.82 17.45
C ASP A 223 -4.59 -9.61 16.86
N VAL A 224 -4.95 -8.40 17.27
CA VAL A 224 -4.43 -7.15 16.72
C VAL A 224 -2.96 -6.96 17.05
N SER A 225 -2.52 -7.40 18.24
CA SER A 225 -1.13 -7.26 18.67
C SER A 225 -0.20 -8.15 17.82
N THR A 226 -0.62 -9.38 17.56
CA THR A 226 0.06 -10.35 16.71
C THR A 226 0.16 -9.85 15.27
N GLN A 227 -0.93 -9.30 14.72
CA GLN A 227 -0.92 -8.70 13.39
C GLN A 227 0.03 -7.50 13.30
N ARG A 228 0.04 -6.66 14.34
CA ARG A 228 0.96 -5.52 14.44
C ARG A 228 2.42 -6.00 14.44
N ASP A 229 2.75 -6.98 15.26
CA ASP A 229 4.12 -7.50 15.36
C ASP A 229 4.59 -8.15 14.06
N ARG A 230 3.69 -8.86 13.37
CA ARG A 230 3.97 -9.41 12.05
C ARG A 230 4.27 -8.31 11.03
N LEU A 231 3.46 -7.26 10.97
CA LEU A 231 3.71 -6.13 10.06
C LEU A 231 5.03 -5.43 10.38
N LEU A 232 5.36 -5.28 11.67
CA LEU A 232 6.63 -4.70 12.11
C LEU A 232 7.82 -5.63 11.79
N ALA A 233 7.66 -6.95 11.83
CA ALA A 233 8.70 -7.88 11.40
C ALA A 233 8.92 -7.80 9.88
N GLU A 234 7.85 -7.84 9.09
CA GLU A 234 7.92 -7.69 7.63
C GLU A 234 8.52 -6.34 7.22
N ALA A 235 8.21 -5.28 7.97
CA ALA A 235 8.76 -3.93 7.82
C ALA A 235 10.28 -3.89 7.93
N ARG A 236 10.84 -4.56 8.94
CA ARG A 236 12.28 -4.52 9.26
C ARG A 236 13.15 -5.08 8.16
N GLU A 237 12.64 -6.00 7.35
CA GLU A 237 13.38 -6.59 6.23
C GLU A 237 13.49 -5.67 5.01
N ARG A 238 12.74 -4.57 4.96
CA ARG A 238 12.65 -3.73 3.77
C ARG A 238 13.85 -2.80 3.63
N ARG A 239 14.26 -2.60 2.38
CA ARG A 239 15.33 -1.68 1.98
C ARG A 239 14.74 -0.31 1.70
N VAL A 240 14.99 0.63 2.59
CA VAL A 240 14.40 1.98 2.57
C VAL A 240 15.48 3.05 2.49
N THR A 241 15.14 4.22 1.94
CA THR A 241 16.04 5.39 1.98
C THR A 241 16.16 5.94 3.40
N ALA A 242 17.15 6.80 3.65
CA ALA A 242 17.33 7.45 4.96
C ALA A 242 16.09 8.23 5.43
N THR A 243 15.40 8.91 4.50
CA THR A 243 14.18 9.67 4.80
C THR A 243 13.04 8.74 5.17
N GLN A 244 12.82 7.69 4.39
CA GLN A 244 11.80 6.67 4.68
C GLN A 244 12.07 5.96 6.00
N ALA A 245 13.33 5.63 6.29
CA ALA A 245 13.73 5.01 7.56
C ALA A 245 13.38 5.89 8.76
N ALA A 246 13.70 7.19 8.68
CA ALA A 246 13.42 8.14 9.75
C ALA A 246 11.91 8.25 10.05
N LEU A 247 11.09 8.40 9.00
CA LEU A 247 9.64 8.48 9.15
C LEU A 247 9.03 7.16 9.64
N ALA A 248 9.53 6.02 9.16
CA ALA A 248 9.13 4.70 9.62
C ALA A 248 9.41 4.52 11.12
N LEU A 249 10.62 4.86 11.55
CA LEU A 249 11.06 4.76 12.94
C LEU A 249 10.29 5.72 13.85
N GLN A 250 10.05 6.95 13.42
CA GLN A 250 9.20 7.89 14.17
C GLN A 250 7.81 7.29 14.43
N GLY A 251 7.23 6.66 13.43
CA GLY A 251 5.99 5.92 13.56
C GLY A 251 6.04 4.76 14.57
N MET A 252 7.16 4.05 14.61
CA MET A 252 7.42 2.97 15.57
C MET A 252 7.82 3.46 16.98
N GLY A 253 7.75 4.77 17.23
CA GLY A 253 8.13 5.38 18.51
C GLY A 253 9.65 5.52 18.70
N VAL A 254 10.45 5.40 17.64
CA VAL A 254 11.91 5.56 17.64
C VAL A 254 12.27 6.84 16.87
N PRO A 255 12.33 8.00 17.52
CA PRO A 255 12.61 9.25 16.82
C PRO A 255 14.05 9.27 16.29
N VAL A 256 14.20 9.47 14.99
CA VAL A 256 15.51 9.71 14.35
C VAL A 256 15.36 10.67 13.18
N MET A 257 16.33 11.56 12.98
CA MET A 257 16.33 12.48 11.84
C MET A 257 16.97 11.83 10.60
N PRO A 258 16.51 12.14 9.37
CA PRO A 258 17.15 11.64 8.14
C PRO A 258 18.64 11.99 8.05
N SER A 259 19.03 13.17 8.53
CA SER A 259 20.43 13.62 8.60
C SER A 259 21.26 12.73 9.52
N THR A 260 20.70 12.30 10.66
CA THR A 260 21.35 11.36 11.59
C THR A 260 21.64 10.02 10.92
N VAL A 261 20.67 9.48 10.18
CA VAL A 261 20.84 8.21 9.44
C VAL A 261 21.97 8.36 8.40
N ARG A 262 21.98 9.43 7.61
CA ARG A 262 23.07 9.70 6.63
C ARG A 262 24.42 9.86 7.33
N SER A 263 24.45 10.50 8.49
CA SER A 263 25.66 10.68 9.29
C SER A 263 26.20 9.36 9.84
N TRP A 264 25.35 8.39 10.20
CA TRP A 264 25.80 7.05 10.57
C TRP A 264 26.48 6.33 9.40
N VAL A 265 25.96 6.49 8.19
CA VAL A 265 26.56 5.90 6.99
C VAL A 265 27.93 6.52 6.71
N HIS A 266 28.02 7.85 6.75
CA HIS A 266 29.29 8.55 6.54
C HIS A 266 30.37 8.13 7.55
N ARG A 267 29.97 7.82 8.79
CA ARG A 267 30.86 7.33 9.86
C ARG A 267 31.10 5.82 9.85
N GLY A 268 30.62 5.09 8.84
CA GLY A 268 30.76 3.64 8.74
C GLY A 268 29.96 2.83 9.77
N ALA A 269 29.03 3.47 10.51
CA ALA A 269 28.20 2.80 11.50
C ALA A 269 26.94 2.12 10.92
N LEU A 270 26.61 2.42 9.66
CA LEU A 270 25.50 1.83 8.92
C LEU A 270 25.95 1.56 7.47
N VAL A 271 25.70 0.35 6.97
CA VAL A 271 26.11 -0.07 5.62
C VAL A 271 24.92 0.02 4.66
N ALA A 272 25.14 0.62 3.49
CA ALA A 272 24.13 0.65 2.43
C ALA A 272 23.92 -0.75 1.83
N GLN A 273 22.67 -1.14 1.65
CA GLN A 273 22.23 -2.42 1.07
C GLN A 273 21.83 -2.26 -0.40
N GLY A 274 22.58 -1.43 -1.13
CA GLY A 274 22.33 -1.08 -2.53
C GLY A 274 21.76 0.34 -2.69
N SER A 275 21.07 0.58 -3.80
CA SER A 275 20.45 1.87 -4.09
C SER A 275 19.13 1.73 -4.83
N ALA A 276 18.16 2.58 -4.51
CA ALA A 276 16.94 2.78 -5.28
C ALA A 276 17.11 3.94 -6.26
N ARG A 277 16.31 3.96 -7.32
CA ARG A 277 16.19 5.13 -8.20
C ARG A 277 15.11 6.04 -7.63
N SER A 278 15.41 7.33 -7.49
CA SER A 278 14.44 8.35 -7.14
C SER A 278 13.53 8.65 -8.33
N THR A 279 12.42 9.34 -8.07
CA THR A 279 11.53 9.89 -9.11
C THR A 279 12.24 10.87 -10.03
N THR A 280 13.28 11.57 -9.55
CA THR A 280 14.12 12.47 -10.37
C THR A 280 15.23 11.73 -11.13
N GLY A 281 15.24 10.39 -11.10
CA GLY A 281 16.19 9.56 -11.84
C GLY A 281 17.52 9.32 -11.14
N SER A 282 17.81 10.03 -10.04
CA SER A 282 19.04 9.88 -9.25
C SER A 282 19.08 8.57 -8.46
N ARG A 283 20.27 8.03 -8.21
CA ARG A 283 20.45 6.83 -7.37
C ARG A 283 20.60 7.24 -5.91
N THR A 284 19.70 6.75 -5.07
CA THR A 284 19.69 7.01 -3.63
C THR A 284 20.04 5.73 -2.88
N PRO A 285 21.02 5.74 -1.95
CA PRO A 285 21.34 4.56 -1.14
C PRO A 285 20.12 4.09 -0.33
N VAL A 286 19.98 2.77 -0.19
CA VAL A 286 18.95 2.14 0.64
C VAL A 286 19.56 1.31 1.74
N TYR A 287 18.84 1.16 2.85
CA TYR A 287 19.27 0.52 4.08
C TYR A 287 18.19 -0.42 4.56
N ARG A 288 18.55 -1.54 5.17
CA ARG A 288 17.56 -2.41 5.81
C ARG A 288 16.99 -1.70 7.03
N LEU A 289 15.67 -1.55 7.10
CA LEU A 289 15.00 -0.77 8.16
C LEU A 289 15.34 -1.29 9.56
N GLY A 290 15.41 -2.61 9.72
CA GLY A 290 15.79 -3.25 10.98
C GLY A 290 17.20 -2.87 11.46
N ASP A 291 18.16 -2.67 10.55
CA ASP A 291 19.52 -2.27 10.92
C ASP A 291 19.54 -0.82 11.43
N VAL A 292 18.75 0.05 10.78
CA VAL A 292 18.58 1.44 11.22
C VAL A 292 17.87 1.49 12.57
N GLU A 293 16.81 0.69 12.78
CA GLU A 293 16.09 0.58 14.05
C GLU A 293 17.04 0.16 15.17
N GLN A 294 17.77 -0.93 14.95
CA GLN A 294 18.67 -1.51 15.94
C GLN A 294 19.76 -0.50 16.33
N LEU A 295 20.32 0.22 15.36
CA LEU A 295 21.31 1.26 15.61
C LEU A 295 20.70 2.44 16.39
N ALA A 296 19.51 2.90 16.01
CA ALA A 296 18.83 4.00 16.70
C ALA A 296 18.54 3.64 18.17
N ARG A 297 18.01 2.45 18.43
CA ARG A 297 17.74 1.97 19.79
C ARG A 297 19.00 1.86 20.64
N ARG A 298 20.09 1.29 20.09
CA ARG A 298 21.39 1.21 20.80
C ARG A 298 21.91 2.60 21.18
N ARG A 299 21.89 3.55 20.26
CA ARG A 299 22.37 4.92 20.52
C ARG A 299 21.51 5.65 21.56
N ALA A 300 20.19 5.44 21.56
CA ALA A 300 19.30 5.98 22.58
C ALA A 300 19.60 5.39 23.97
N GLN A 301 19.87 4.07 24.04
CA GLN A 301 20.28 3.41 25.28
C GLN A 301 21.64 3.92 25.79
N ASP A 302 22.61 4.11 24.91
CA ASP A 302 23.93 4.66 25.27
C ASP A 302 23.80 6.08 25.82
N LEU A 303 23.02 6.95 25.17
CA LEU A 303 22.75 8.31 25.66
C LEU A 303 22.08 8.30 27.03
N ALA A 304 21.08 7.44 27.24
CA ALA A 304 20.42 7.30 28.53
C ALA A 304 21.39 6.83 29.64
N ARG A 305 22.27 5.87 29.34
CA ARG A 305 23.32 5.40 30.26
C ARG A 305 24.32 6.50 30.60
N HIS A 306 24.75 7.27 29.60
CA HIS A 306 25.64 8.40 29.83
C HIS A 306 24.96 9.47 30.71
N ALA A 307 23.71 9.84 30.41
CA ALA A 307 22.97 10.81 31.22
C ALA A 307 22.80 10.36 32.68
N ALA A 308 22.48 9.08 32.92
CA ALA A 308 22.34 8.53 34.27
C ALA A 308 23.66 8.61 35.06
N ARG A 309 24.81 8.39 34.43
CA ARG A 309 26.13 8.51 35.06
C ARG A 309 26.44 9.95 35.51
N PHE A 310 26.06 10.95 34.70
CA PHE A 310 26.26 12.36 35.05
C PHE A 310 25.26 12.90 36.07
N ALA A 311 24.06 12.31 36.16
CA ALA A 311 23.09 12.65 37.20
C ALA A 311 23.56 12.14 38.58
N GLY A 312 24.06 10.90 38.66
CA GLY A 312 24.57 10.32 39.92
C GLY A 312 25.86 10.96 40.44
N SER A 313 26.60 11.73 39.63
CA SER A 313 27.81 12.46 40.06
C SER A 313 27.54 13.88 40.57
N ARG A 314 26.29 14.35 40.54
CA ARG A 314 25.90 15.68 41.04
C ARG A 314 25.28 15.65 42.45
N ASP A 315 24.92 14.46 42.92
CA ASP A 315 24.32 14.22 44.24
C ASP A 315 25.31 13.60 45.25
N ALA A 316 26.62 13.58 44.91
CA ALA A 316 27.73 13.14 45.75
C ALA A 316 28.73 14.28 45.94
#